data_AF-A0A8B6D1W2-F1
#
_entry.id   AF-A0A8B6D1W2-F1
#
_cell.length_a   1.000
_cell.length_b   1.000
_cell.length_c   1.000
_cell.angle_alpha   90.00
_cell.angle_beta   90.00
_cell.angle_gamma   90.00
#
_symmetry.space_group_name_H-M   'P 1'
#
loop_
_entity.id
_entity.type
_entity.pdbx_description
1 polymer ?
#
loop_
_entity_poly.entity_id
_entity_poly.type
_entity_poly.pdbx_seq_one_letter_code
_entity_poly.pdbx_strand_id
1 'polypeptide(L)'
;MIRHFLWMIGKCLQLIKPHMLGYKDRTVNTQLVTAEENIKKARRALYSLMASGLHGENGLDPSTSISTFRTYVMPILLYGLDVVMTNSKSLKILQSFYKKTIKQILSLPISTADPAIYLLSGLLPINAEIDIKIITLLGNILCSDKSTVEWKIANRQLKIKSCKSNSWFIDAKKICFKYQLTDPVEFLDTITTKETWKRSMVNKIKTYWHRKILDEKEHFNSLQYLSPIYSLGHCHPLISISTSDPKIIQKLPPRVKIATGVYILQSQRAKYNSNAVDPTCQLCKNGEETLSHFLLTCVTLDAVRKPILEKIVRTAGRIFSESNRLNNIELLRLICDPYNYCKNNSDQIFDNISKILEPQCRKMLHLLHTTRYRLLGLDTKQLKKRRKV
;
A
#
# COMPACT_ATOMS: atom_id res chain seq x y z
N MET A 1 20.24 2.53 -20.90
CA MET A 1 19.03 2.82 -20.08
C MET A 1 19.04 4.24 -19.49
N ILE A 2 20.10 4.69 -18.81
CA ILE A 2 20.21 6.03 -18.19
C ILE A 2 20.13 7.19 -19.22
N ARG A 3 20.80 7.08 -20.38
CA ARG A 3 20.71 8.10 -21.46
C ARG A 3 19.30 8.27 -22.04
N HIS A 4 18.53 7.19 -22.13
CA HIS A 4 17.14 7.23 -22.63
C HIS A 4 16.18 7.82 -21.58
N PHE A 5 16.49 7.65 -20.29
CA PHE A 5 15.76 8.26 -19.18
C PHE A 5 16.02 9.77 -19.11
N LEU A 6 17.28 10.21 -19.24
CA LEU A 6 17.65 11.64 -19.31
C LEU A 6 17.05 12.34 -20.54
N TRP A 7 16.99 11.65 -21.68
CA TRP A 7 16.37 12.18 -22.90
C TRP A 7 14.83 12.36 -22.76
N MET A 8 14.13 11.45 -22.09
CA MET A 8 12.70 11.64 -21.78
C MET A 8 12.43 12.83 -20.85
N ILE A 9 13.31 13.07 -19.87
CA ILE A 9 13.21 14.22 -18.97
C ILE A 9 13.42 15.53 -19.74
N GLY A 10 14.41 15.57 -20.65
CA GLY A 10 14.71 16.74 -21.48
C GLY A 10 13.55 17.17 -22.39
N LYS A 11 12.85 16.22 -23.04
CA LYS A 11 11.68 16.55 -23.87
C LYS A 11 10.43 16.96 -23.08
N CYS A 12 10.28 16.52 -21.83
CA CYS A 12 9.17 16.98 -20.99
C CYS A 12 9.37 18.42 -20.49
N LEU A 13 10.61 18.88 -20.32
CA LEU A 13 10.91 20.24 -19.85
C LEU A 13 10.60 21.33 -20.87
N GLN A 14 10.54 21.03 -22.18
CA GLN A 14 10.24 22.00 -23.22
C GLN A 14 8.75 22.41 -23.31
N LEU A 15 7.85 21.78 -22.54
CA LEU A 15 6.41 22.09 -22.54
C LEU A 15 5.96 23.07 -21.45
N ILE A 16 6.87 23.54 -20.60
CA ILE A 16 6.52 24.47 -19.51
C ILE A 16 6.86 25.89 -19.96
N LYS A 17 5.86 26.61 -20.50
CA LYS A 17 5.97 28.05 -20.72
C LYS A 17 6.22 28.76 -19.37
N PRO A 18 7.12 29.76 -19.30
CA PRO A 18 7.56 30.40 -18.05
C PRO A 18 6.51 31.29 -17.31
N HIS A 19 5.20 31.16 -17.58
CA HIS A 19 4.14 32.01 -16.99
C HIS A 19 3.28 31.34 -15.89
N MET A 20 3.74 30.23 -15.30
CA MET A 20 2.86 29.31 -14.53
C MET A 20 2.47 29.74 -13.10
N LEU A 21 3.18 30.66 -12.45
CA LEU A 21 2.88 31.04 -11.05
C LEU A 21 1.99 32.29 -10.99
N GLY A 22 0.68 32.12 -11.17
CA GLY A 22 -0.30 33.19 -10.88
C GLY A 22 -1.57 33.18 -11.72
N TYR A 23 -1.55 32.56 -12.91
CA TYR A 23 -2.70 32.46 -13.79
C TYR A 23 -3.05 31.00 -14.06
N LYS A 24 -4.15 30.50 -13.48
CA LYS A 24 -4.68 29.17 -13.79
C LYS A 24 -5.53 29.30 -15.04
N ASP A 25 -5.03 28.90 -16.20
CA ASP A 25 -5.92 28.59 -17.33
C ASP A 25 -6.59 27.25 -17.02
N ARG A 26 -7.66 27.35 -16.24
CA ARG A 26 -8.25 26.26 -15.47
C ARG A 26 -9.34 25.56 -16.30
N THR A 27 -9.07 25.27 -17.56
CA THR A 27 -10.02 24.40 -18.28
C THR A 27 -9.97 23.04 -17.57
N VAL A 28 -11.11 22.60 -17.03
CA VAL A 28 -11.24 21.34 -16.28
C VAL A 28 -10.66 20.16 -17.07
N ASN A 29 -10.69 20.28 -18.40
CA ASN A 29 -10.11 19.35 -19.35
C ASN A 29 -8.59 19.22 -19.21
N THR A 30 -7.83 20.30 -19.04
CA THR A 30 -6.36 20.23 -18.98
C THR A 30 -5.87 19.35 -17.83
N GLN A 31 -6.45 19.47 -16.64
CA GLN A 31 -6.00 18.70 -15.46
C GLN A 31 -6.31 17.21 -15.58
N LEU A 32 -7.44 16.89 -16.21
CA LEU A 32 -7.83 15.51 -16.47
C LEU A 32 -6.90 14.89 -17.52
N VAL A 33 -6.65 15.61 -18.61
CA VAL A 33 -5.72 15.20 -19.67
C VAL A 33 -4.32 14.96 -19.11
N THR A 34 -3.78 15.85 -18.27
CA THR A 34 -2.48 15.64 -17.62
C THR A 34 -2.45 14.37 -16.76
N ALA A 35 -3.49 14.13 -15.95
CA ALA A 35 -3.55 12.94 -15.11
C ALA A 35 -3.60 11.64 -15.94
N GLU A 36 -4.41 11.63 -17.01
CA GLU A 36 -4.52 10.47 -17.92
C GLU A 36 -3.22 10.21 -18.69
N GLU A 37 -2.55 11.27 -19.17
CA GLU A 37 -1.24 11.15 -19.80
C GLU A 37 -0.19 10.60 -18.84
N ASN A 38 -0.14 11.10 -17.60
CA ASN A 38 0.77 10.60 -16.57
C ASN A 38 0.50 9.12 -16.29
N ILE A 39 -0.75 8.71 -16.18
CA ILE A 39 -1.13 7.30 -16.02
C ILE A 39 -0.67 6.46 -17.22
N LYS A 40 -0.85 6.94 -18.45
CA LYS A 40 -0.40 6.25 -19.67
C LYS A 40 1.12 6.05 -19.68
N LYS A 41 1.88 7.10 -19.33
CA LYS A 41 3.35 7.05 -19.22
C LYS A 41 3.79 6.12 -18.09
N ALA A 42 3.19 6.25 -16.91
CA ALA A 42 3.47 5.43 -15.73
C ALA A 42 3.20 3.94 -16.01
N ARG A 43 2.09 3.62 -16.68
CA ARG A 43 1.74 2.25 -17.08
C ARG A 43 2.79 1.65 -18.03
N ARG A 44 3.23 2.41 -19.03
CA ARG A 44 4.31 1.95 -19.95
C ARG A 44 5.60 1.68 -19.20
N ALA A 45 6.01 2.58 -18.31
CA ALA A 45 7.20 2.39 -17.47
C ALA A 45 7.06 1.15 -16.58
N LEU A 46 5.90 0.97 -15.95
CA LEU A 46 5.60 -0.18 -15.11
C LEU A 46 5.76 -1.51 -15.86
N TYR A 47 5.14 -1.66 -17.04
CA TYR A 47 5.28 -2.87 -17.84
C TYR A 47 6.68 -3.06 -18.42
N SER A 48 7.41 -1.97 -18.70
CA SER A 48 8.82 -2.07 -19.11
C SER A 48 9.73 -2.57 -18.00
N LEU A 49 9.43 -2.26 -16.74
CA LEU A 49 10.21 -2.66 -15.57
C LEU A 49 9.81 -4.05 -15.05
N MET A 50 8.57 -4.46 -15.29
CA MET A 50 7.97 -5.71 -14.79
C MET A 50 7.41 -6.54 -15.96
N ALA A 51 8.28 -6.86 -16.92
CA ALA A 51 7.92 -7.40 -18.24
C ALA A 51 7.09 -8.69 -18.20
N SER A 52 7.35 -9.56 -17.22
CA SER A 52 6.63 -10.84 -17.06
C SER A 52 5.30 -10.72 -16.30
N GLY A 53 4.86 -9.50 -15.99
CA GLY A 53 3.58 -9.21 -15.33
C GLY A 53 3.73 -8.65 -13.90
N LEU A 54 2.60 -8.31 -13.27
CA LEU A 54 2.56 -7.66 -11.95
C LEU A 54 2.26 -8.63 -10.80
N HIS A 55 1.98 -9.91 -11.08
CA HIS A 55 1.32 -10.81 -10.14
C HIS A 55 2.25 -11.81 -9.43
N GLY A 56 3.45 -11.37 -9.03
CA GLY A 56 4.46 -12.26 -8.41
C GLY A 56 4.96 -13.39 -9.33
N GLU A 57 4.48 -13.43 -10.57
CA GLU A 57 4.93 -14.33 -11.64
C GLU A 57 6.13 -13.75 -12.40
N ASN A 58 6.49 -12.49 -12.13
CA ASN A 58 7.67 -11.84 -12.69
C ASN A 58 8.99 -12.22 -12.01
N GLY A 59 8.95 -13.10 -11.02
CA GLY A 59 10.14 -13.51 -10.26
C GLY A 59 10.68 -12.42 -9.33
N LEU A 60 9.98 -11.30 -9.20
CA LEU A 60 10.31 -10.25 -8.24
C LEU A 60 9.44 -10.43 -7.00
N ASP A 61 10.06 -10.30 -5.83
CA ASP A 61 9.30 -10.23 -4.60
C ASP A 61 8.48 -8.90 -4.55
N PRO A 62 7.38 -8.86 -3.79
CA PRO A 62 6.54 -7.66 -3.71
C PRO A 62 7.28 -6.44 -3.18
N SER A 63 8.26 -6.60 -2.28
CA SER A 63 9.00 -5.49 -1.69
C SER A 63 9.88 -4.81 -2.74
N THR A 64 10.64 -5.59 -3.51
CA THR A 64 11.39 -5.10 -4.67
C THR A 64 10.47 -4.44 -5.70
N SER A 65 9.31 -5.03 -5.98
CA SER A 65 8.34 -4.46 -6.92
C SER A 65 7.79 -3.10 -6.44
N ILE A 66 7.47 -2.97 -5.15
CA ILE A 66 7.05 -1.70 -4.54
C ILE A 66 8.18 -0.67 -4.58
N SER A 67 9.41 -1.07 -4.29
CA SER A 67 10.58 -0.19 -4.36
C SER A 67 10.80 0.34 -5.79
N THR A 68 10.71 -0.52 -6.79
CA THR A 68 10.78 -0.16 -8.22
C THR A 68 9.64 0.78 -8.62
N PHE A 69 8.41 0.48 -8.19
CA PHE A 69 7.25 1.34 -8.43
C PHE A 69 7.45 2.74 -7.83
N ARG A 70 7.87 2.81 -6.56
CA ARG A 70 8.15 4.08 -5.87
C ARG A 70 9.26 4.88 -6.54
N THR A 71 10.32 4.21 -6.98
CA THR A 71 11.52 4.87 -7.53
C THR A 71 11.29 5.38 -8.94
N TYR A 72 10.65 4.61 -9.81
CA TYR A 72 10.57 4.92 -11.24
C TYR A 72 9.17 5.31 -11.73
N VAL A 73 8.12 4.71 -11.18
CA VAL A 73 6.75 4.90 -11.68
C VAL A 73 6.07 6.06 -10.98
N MET A 74 6.24 6.19 -9.66
CA MET A 74 5.64 7.27 -8.87
C MET A 74 6.04 8.67 -9.35
N PRO A 75 7.32 8.97 -9.68
CA PRO A 75 7.68 10.30 -10.16
C PRO A 75 6.99 10.67 -11.48
N ILE A 76 6.81 9.70 -12.38
CA ILE A 76 6.09 9.87 -13.65
C ILE A 76 4.60 10.14 -13.38
N LEU A 77 4.01 9.39 -12.46
CA LEU A 77 2.59 9.53 -12.10
C LEU A 77 2.30 10.92 -11.50
N LEU A 78 3.21 11.44 -10.68
CA LEU A 78 3.04 12.68 -9.94
C LEU A 78 3.59 13.93 -10.65
N TYR A 79 4.14 13.78 -11.85
CA TYR A 79 4.78 14.87 -12.56
C TYR A 79 3.82 16.04 -12.82
N GLY A 80 4.17 17.23 -12.34
CA GLY A 80 3.41 18.48 -12.53
C GLY A 80 2.14 18.61 -11.68
N LEU A 81 1.78 17.60 -10.86
CA LEU A 81 0.56 17.64 -10.03
C LEU A 81 0.70 18.50 -8.77
N ASP A 82 1.92 18.89 -8.43
CA ASP A 82 2.24 19.84 -7.37
C ASP A 82 1.96 21.29 -7.78
N VAL A 83 2.12 21.59 -9.07
CA VAL A 83 1.77 22.89 -9.66
C VAL A 83 0.30 22.91 -10.07
N VAL A 84 -0.15 21.87 -10.76
CA VAL A 84 -1.53 21.74 -11.23
C VAL A 84 -2.37 21.08 -10.15
N MET A 85 -2.95 21.90 -9.26
CA MET A 85 -3.87 21.43 -8.21
C MET A 85 -4.91 20.47 -8.79
N THR A 86 -4.93 19.23 -8.32
CA THR A 86 -5.81 18.19 -8.86
C THR A 86 -7.26 18.43 -8.45
N ASN A 87 -8.17 18.44 -9.44
CA ASN A 87 -9.60 18.38 -9.15
C ASN A 87 -10.00 16.97 -8.64
N SER A 88 -11.19 16.88 -8.06
CA SER A 88 -11.70 15.64 -7.47
C SER A 88 -11.82 14.49 -8.48
N LYS A 89 -12.12 14.78 -9.75
CA LYS A 89 -12.24 13.77 -10.82
C LYS A 89 -10.88 13.19 -11.20
N SER A 90 -9.89 14.05 -11.51
CA SER A 90 -8.52 13.64 -11.79
C SER A 90 -7.93 12.85 -10.63
N LEU A 91 -8.16 13.30 -9.39
CA LEU A 91 -7.68 12.61 -8.20
C LEU A 91 -8.27 11.21 -8.05
N LYS A 92 -9.58 11.04 -8.32
CA LYS A 92 -10.23 9.71 -8.29
C LYS A 92 -9.61 8.74 -9.30
N ILE A 93 -9.31 9.20 -10.51
CA ILE A 93 -8.72 8.35 -11.57
C ILE A 93 -7.28 7.97 -11.21
N LEU A 94 -6.48 8.93 -10.72
CA LEU A 94 -5.13 8.66 -10.20
C LEU A 94 -5.16 7.65 -9.05
N GLN A 95 -6.06 7.84 -8.09
CA GLN A 95 -6.22 6.96 -6.94
C GLN A 95 -6.65 5.56 -7.34
N SER A 96 -7.56 5.42 -8.31
CA SER A 96 -7.97 4.13 -8.85
C SER A 96 -6.81 3.39 -9.50
N PHE A 97 -6.05 4.05 -10.39
CA PHE A 97 -4.85 3.47 -11.01
C PHE A 97 -3.81 3.06 -9.96
N TYR A 98 -3.54 3.95 -9.01
CA TYR A 98 -2.56 3.76 -7.95
C TYR A 98 -2.89 2.54 -7.07
N LYS A 99 -4.11 2.49 -6.53
CA LYS A 99 -4.57 1.39 -5.68
C LYS A 99 -4.62 0.07 -6.45
N LYS A 100 -5.12 0.08 -7.70
CA LYS A 100 -5.16 -1.11 -8.55
C LYS A 100 -3.76 -1.66 -8.77
N THR A 101 -2.78 -0.81 -9.06
CA THR A 101 -1.39 -1.22 -9.29
C THR A 101 -0.80 -1.88 -8.05
N ILE A 102 -0.97 -1.28 -6.87
CA ILE A 102 -0.45 -1.86 -5.61
C ILE A 102 -1.14 -3.18 -5.30
N LYS A 103 -2.47 -3.27 -5.47
CA LYS A 103 -3.22 -4.54 -5.32
C LYS A 103 -2.67 -5.63 -6.24
N GLN A 104 -2.36 -5.29 -7.49
CA GLN A 104 -1.77 -6.24 -8.45
C GLN A 104 -0.39 -6.72 -8.02
N ILE A 105 0.51 -5.81 -7.61
CA ILE A 105 1.85 -6.14 -7.07
C ILE A 105 1.75 -7.09 -5.86
N LEU A 106 0.79 -6.84 -4.97
CA LEU A 106 0.52 -7.67 -3.79
C LEU A 106 -0.26 -8.96 -4.11
N SER A 107 -0.60 -9.22 -5.38
CA SER A 107 -1.45 -10.34 -5.81
C SER A 107 -2.83 -10.39 -5.12
N LEU A 108 -3.37 -9.21 -4.80
CA LEU A 108 -4.64 -9.00 -4.13
C LEU A 108 -5.76 -8.65 -5.13
N PRO A 109 -7.02 -9.06 -4.88
CA PRO A 109 -8.16 -8.64 -5.68
C PRO A 109 -8.45 -7.15 -5.52
N ILE A 110 -9.11 -6.55 -6.53
CA ILE A 110 -9.46 -5.11 -6.54
C ILE A 110 -10.39 -4.75 -5.37
N SER A 111 -11.21 -5.69 -4.90
CA SER A 111 -12.12 -5.54 -3.76
C SER A 111 -11.44 -5.52 -2.39
N THR A 112 -10.13 -5.78 -2.31
CA THR A 112 -9.41 -5.75 -1.02
C THR A 112 -9.51 -4.38 -0.39
N ALA A 113 -9.72 -4.32 0.93
CA ALA A 113 -9.79 -3.08 1.68
C ALA A 113 -8.53 -2.23 1.46
N ASP A 114 -8.72 -0.93 1.23
CA ASP A 114 -7.63 0.00 0.96
C ASP A 114 -6.63 0.17 2.13
N PRO A 115 -7.03 0.20 3.43
CA PRO A 115 -6.03 0.22 4.51
C PRO A 115 -5.07 -0.96 4.45
N ALA A 116 -5.52 -2.15 4.03
CA ALA A 116 -4.67 -3.32 3.93
C ALA A 116 -3.49 -3.13 2.95
N ILE A 117 -3.73 -2.48 1.81
CA ILE A 117 -2.65 -2.27 0.84
C ILE A 117 -1.63 -1.25 1.32
N TYR A 118 -2.06 -0.26 2.11
CA TYR A 118 -1.15 0.71 2.70
C TYR A 118 -0.31 0.08 3.81
N LEU A 119 -0.94 -0.68 4.71
CA LEU A 119 -0.26 -1.46 5.75
C LEU A 119 0.81 -2.37 5.13
N LEU A 120 0.42 -3.15 4.12
CA LEU A 120 1.32 -4.10 3.47
C LEU A 120 2.47 -3.41 2.72
N SER A 121 2.18 -2.34 1.97
CA SER A 121 3.19 -1.72 1.11
C SER A 121 4.07 -0.67 1.80
N GLY A 122 3.66 -0.15 2.96
CA GLY A 122 4.32 0.99 3.59
C GLY A 122 4.17 2.30 2.80
N LEU A 123 3.33 2.33 1.76
CA LEU A 123 3.13 3.53 0.94
C LEU A 123 2.06 4.43 1.53
N LEU A 124 2.13 5.73 1.19
CA LEU A 124 1.08 6.68 1.49
C LEU A 124 -0.02 6.67 0.42
N PRO A 125 -1.24 7.09 0.75
CA PRO A 125 -2.26 7.39 -0.25
C PRO A 125 -1.77 8.45 -1.25
N ILE A 126 -2.15 8.30 -2.52
CA ILE A 126 -1.64 9.18 -3.60
C ILE A 126 -1.91 10.66 -3.35
N ASN A 127 -3.03 10.99 -2.70
CA ASN A 127 -3.35 12.37 -2.32
C ASN A 127 -2.39 12.91 -1.25
N ALA A 128 -1.93 12.07 -0.32
CA ALA A 128 -0.91 12.47 0.64
C ALA A 128 0.44 12.78 -0.04
N GLU A 129 0.82 11.97 -1.03
CA GLU A 129 2.04 12.19 -1.81
C GLU A 129 1.97 13.51 -2.61
N ILE A 130 0.80 13.83 -3.17
CA ILE A 130 0.55 15.12 -3.83
C ILE A 130 0.63 16.27 -2.83
N ASP A 131 -0.04 16.15 -1.68
CA ASP A 131 -0.03 17.16 -0.62
C ASP A 131 1.40 17.44 -0.11
N ILE A 132 2.23 16.39 0.07
CA ILE A 132 3.64 16.50 0.46
C ILE A 132 4.42 17.32 -0.58
N LYS A 133 4.20 17.08 -1.89
CA LYS A 133 4.88 17.83 -2.94
C LYS A 133 4.45 19.29 -2.97
N ILE A 134 3.14 19.58 -2.84
CA ILE A 134 2.61 20.94 -2.78
C ILE A 134 3.21 21.70 -1.60
N ILE A 135 3.24 21.11 -0.40
CA ILE A 135 3.79 21.75 0.80
C ILE A 135 5.31 21.89 0.73
N THR A 136 6.01 20.96 0.07
CA THR A 136 7.45 21.11 -0.18
C THR A 136 7.72 22.27 -1.13
N LEU A 137 6.92 22.42 -2.20
CA LEU A 137 7.02 23.55 -3.12
C LEU A 137 6.70 24.88 -2.43
N LEU A 138 5.64 24.90 -1.60
CA LEU A 138 5.30 26.07 -0.79
C LEU A 138 6.47 26.48 0.11
N GLY A 139 7.06 25.52 0.84
CA GLY A 139 8.23 25.77 1.68
C GLY A 139 9.41 26.33 0.90
N ASN A 140 9.70 25.80 -0.29
CA ASN A 140 10.75 26.34 -1.14
C ASN A 140 10.51 27.81 -1.48
N ILE A 141 9.26 28.19 -1.78
CA ILE A 141 8.90 29.59 -2.10
C ILE A 141 9.02 30.47 -0.85
N LEU A 142 8.47 30.04 0.28
CA LEU A 142 8.45 30.85 1.52
C LEU A 142 9.84 31.04 2.13
N CYS A 143 10.72 30.04 2.01
CA CYS A 143 12.11 30.12 2.46
C CYS A 143 13.06 30.77 1.45
N SER A 144 12.57 31.18 0.27
CA SER A 144 13.39 31.91 -0.71
C SER A 144 13.61 33.36 -0.31
N ASP A 145 14.57 34.02 -0.96
CA ASP A 145 14.84 35.45 -0.73
C ASP A 145 13.58 36.30 -1.00
N LYS A 146 13.32 37.28 -0.12
CA LYS A 146 12.13 38.15 -0.19
C LYS A 146 12.08 39.00 -1.47
N SER A 147 13.22 39.19 -2.14
CA SER A 147 13.32 39.88 -3.42
C SER A 147 12.75 39.07 -4.60
N THR A 148 12.65 37.74 -4.47
CA THR A 148 12.15 36.85 -5.53
C THR A 148 10.68 37.14 -5.85
N VAL A 149 10.32 36.94 -7.13
CA VAL A 149 8.97 37.20 -7.62
C VAL A 149 7.98 36.22 -6.98
N GLU A 150 8.38 34.96 -6.86
CA GLU A 150 7.60 33.89 -6.27
C GLU A 150 7.24 34.20 -4.81
N TRP A 151 8.22 34.68 -4.03
CA TRP A 151 7.98 35.07 -2.64
C TRP A 151 7.03 36.27 -2.56
N LYS A 152 7.25 37.30 -3.38
CA LYS A 152 6.37 38.50 -3.43
C LYS A 152 4.94 38.13 -3.76
N ILE A 153 4.74 37.22 -4.72
CA ILE A 153 3.41 36.69 -5.07
C ILE A 153 2.83 35.91 -3.89
N ALA A 154 3.60 35.01 -3.27
CA ALA A 154 3.15 34.23 -2.11
C ALA A 154 2.70 35.14 -0.96
N ASN A 155 3.53 36.10 -0.57
CA ASN A 155 3.25 37.10 0.47
C ASN A 155 1.95 37.85 0.19
N ARG A 156 1.78 38.36 -1.05
CA ARG A 156 0.56 39.07 -1.45
C ARG A 156 -0.67 38.16 -1.42
N GLN A 157 -0.58 36.97 -2.01
CA GLN A 157 -1.73 36.07 -2.15
C GLN A 157 -2.18 35.52 -0.79
N LEU A 158 -1.25 35.15 0.09
CA LEU A 158 -1.56 34.60 1.41
C LEU A 158 -2.17 35.64 2.35
N LYS A 159 -1.76 36.92 2.25
CA LYS A 159 -2.31 38.02 3.08
C LYS A 159 -3.65 38.56 2.58
N ILE A 160 -3.84 38.64 1.26
CA ILE A 160 -5.01 39.33 0.69
C ILE A 160 -6.15 38.39 0.33
N LYS A 161 -5.86 37.17 -0.15
CA LYS A 161 -6.92 36.29 -0.68
C LYS A 161 -7.65 35.55 0.44
N SER A 162 -8.97 35.52 0.33
CA SER A 162 -9.82 34.69 1.21
C SER A 162 -9.62 33.19 0.96
N CYS A 163 -9.99 32.36 1.94
CA CYS A 163 -9.98 30.90 1.80
C CYS A 163 -10.89 30.35 0.68
N LYS A 164 -11.86 31.17 0.19
CA LYS A 164 -12.74 30.83 -0.93
C LYS A 164 -12.13 31.11 -2.30
N SER A 165 -10.99 31.82 -2.36
CA SER A 165 -10.36 32.21 -3.62
C SER A 165 -9.72 31.03 -4.36
N ASN A 166 -9.76 31.09 -5.69
CA ASN A 166 -9.24 30.07 -6.60
C ASN A 166 -7.72 30.16 -6.84
N SER A 167 -6.93 30.40 -5.80
CA SER A 167 -5.47 30.55 -5.87
C SER A 167 -4.74 29.28 -5.44
N TRP A 168 -3.59 28.99 -6.07
CA TRP A 168 -2.73 27.86 -5.66
C TRP A 168 -2.28 27.99 -4.20
N PHE A 169 -1.87 29.19 -3.77
CA PHE A 169 -1.45 29.45 -2.39
C PHE A 169 -2.58 29.20 -1.38
N ILE A 170 -3.83 29.51 -1.77
CA ILE A 170 -5.00 29.27 -0.93
C ILE A 170 -5.32 27.77 -0.86
N ASP A 171 -5.12 27.03 -1.94
CA ASP A 171 -5.25 25.58 -1.91
C ASP A 171 -4.16 24.92 -1.04
N ALA A 172 -2.91 25.41 -1.11
CA ALA A 172 -1.83 24.98 -0.21
C ALA A 172 -2.12 25.34 1.26
N LYS A 173 -2.72 26.51 1.53
CA LYS A 173 -3.19 26.90 2.86
C LYS A 173 -4.29 25.97 3.40
N LYS A 174 -5.22 25.52 2.56
CA LYS A 174 -6.22 24.50 2.94
C LYS A 174 -5.56 23.16 3.31
N ILE A 175 -4.47 22.80 2.63
CA ILE A 175 -3.68 21.61 2.98
C ILE A 175 -3.05 21.80 4.37
N CYS A 176 -2.50 22.97 4.68
CA CYS A 176 -2.03 23.27 6.04
C CYS A 176 -3.14 23.07 7.09
N PHE A 177 -4.33 23.61 6.86
CA PHE A 177 -5.45 23.43 7.78
C PHE A 177 -5.90 21.97 7.92
N LYS A 178 -5.99 21.22 6.82
CA LYS A 178 -6.33 19.79 6.83
C LYS A 178 -5.43 18.98 7.75
N TYR A 179 -4.14 19.31 7.82
CA TYR A 179 -3.15 18.59 8.62
C TYR A 179 -2.79 19.30 9.93
N GLN A 180 -3.55 20.32 10.35
CA GLN A 180 -3.27 21.11 11.56
C GLN A 180 -1.83 21.66 11.57
N LEU A 181 -1.37 22.12 10.42
CA LEU A 181 -0.12 22.85 10.26
C LEU A 181 -0.37 24.33 10.57
N THR A 182 0.69 25.02 10.97
CA THR A 182 0.70 26.48 11.17
C THR A 182 0.30 27.20 9.89
N ASP A 183 -0.39 28.35 10.02
CA ASP A 183 -0.81 29.13 8.86
C ASP A 183 0.42 29.57 8.05
N PRO A 184 0.47 29.32 6.72
CA PRO A 184 1.56 29.78 5.87
C PRO A 184 1.92 31.27 6.00
N VAL A 185 0.97 32.11 6.39
CA VAL A 185 1.20 33.55 6.59
C VAL A 185 2.24 33.80 7.70
N GLU A 186 2.21 33.02 8.78
CA GLU A 186 3.11 33.17 9.93
C GLU A 186 4.58 32.90 9.57
N PHE A 187 4.81 32.11 8.52
CA PHE A 187 6.15 31.79 8.04
C PHE A 187 6.76 32.83 7.10
N LEU A 188 5.99 33.84 6.68
CA LEU A 188 6.55 34.93 5.86
C LEU A 188 7.55 35.78 6.66
N ASP A 189 7.35 35.84 7.97
CA ASP A 189 8.16 36.66 8.88
C ASP A 189 9.12 35.82 9.74
N THR A 190 8.92 34.50 9.80
CA THR A 190 9.75 33.58 10.59
C THR A 190 10.91 32.99 9.78
N ILE A 191 12.14 33.10 10.26
CA ILE A 191 13.31 32.46 9.64
C ILE A 191 13.24 30.95 9.91
N THR A 192 12.85 30.18 8.90
CA THR A 192 12.88 28.71 8.95
C THR A 192 13.75 28.19 7.82
N THR A 193 14.67 27.26 8.11
CA THR A 193 15.44 26.60 7.04
C THR A 193 14.57 25.64 6.25
N LYS A 194 14.88 25.46 4.97
CA LYS A 194 14.16 24.56 4.06
C LYS A 194 14.09 23.12 4.59
N GLU A 195 15.15 22.65 5.23
CA GLU A 195 15.25 21.32 5.82
C GLU A 195 14.32 21.18 7.02
N THR A 196 14.27 22.20 7.88
CA THR A 196 13.40 22.23 9.07
C THR A 196 11.94 22.27 8.65
N TRP A 197 11.60 23.10 7.67
CA TRP A 197 10.27 23.14 7.06
C TRP A 197 9.86 21.76 6.54
N LYS A 198 10.68 21.19 5.65
CA LYS A 198 10.39 19.91 5.00
C LYS A 198 10.22 18.81 6.05
N ARG A 199 11.11 18.72 7.03
CA ARG A 199 11.02 17.71 8.09
C ARG A 199 9.74 17.87 8.91
N SER A 200 9.47 19.07 9.42
CA SER A 200 8.31 19.34 10.27
C SER A 200 6.98 19.06 9.54
N MET A 201 6.82 19.63 8.34
CA MET A 201 5.57 19.54 7.60
C MET A 201 5.32 18.12 7.06
N VAL A 202 6.34 17.49 6.47
CA VAL A 202 6.20 16.12 5.95
C VAL A 202 5.91 15.13 7.07
N ASN A 203 6.54 15.30 8.25
CA ASN A 203 6.26 14.44 9.39
C ASN A 203 4.81 14.59 9.88
N LYS A 204 4.27 15.82 9.99
CA LYS A 204 2.86 16.02 10.37
C LYS A 204 1.89 15.35 9.38
N ILE A 205 2.12 15.49 8.07
CA ILE A 205 1.29 14.82 7.04
C ILE A 205 1.38 13.29 7.18
N LYS A 206 2.60 12.76 7.33
CA LYS A 206 2.85 11.33 7.53
C LYS A 206 2.15 10.80 8.78
N THR A 207 2.25 11.49 9.92
CA THR A 207 1.61 11.12 11.18
C THR A 207 0.08 11.16 11.10
N TYR A 208 -0.49 12.13 10.37
CA TYR A 208 -1.93 12.16 10.11
C TYR A 208 -2.38 10.90 9.36
N TRP A 209 -1.71 10.56 8.26
CA TRP A 209 -2.09 9.40 7.44
C TRP A 209 -1.81 8.08 8.12
N HIS A 210 -0.74 7.99 8.91
CA HIS A 210 -0.45 6.84 9.75
C HIS A 210 -1.61 6.52 10.68
N ARG A 211 -2.05 7.49 11.47
CA ARG A 211 -3.22 7.33 12.35
C ARG A 211 -4.48 7.00 11.57
N LYS A 212 -4.77 7.78 10.53
CA LYS A 212 -5.99 7.59 9.72
C LYS A 212 -6.09 6.18 9.10
N ILE A 213 -4.99 5.63 8.59
CA ILE A 213 -4.98 4.28 8.00
C ILE A 213 -5.22 3.21 9.08
N LEU A 214 -4.65 3.39 10.26
CA LEU A 214 -4.89 2.50 11.40
C LEU A 214 -6.35 2.58 11.87
N ASP A 215 -6.90 3.78 11.98
CA ASP A 215 -8.32 3.97 12.33
C ASP A 215 -9.24 3.34 11.27
N GLU A 216 -8.96 3.57 9.97
CA GLU A 216 -9.71 2.96 8.87
C GLU A 216 -9.65 1.44 8.91
N LYS A 217 -8.51 0.83 9.27
CA LYS A 217 -8.34 -0.62 9.39
C LYS A 217 -9.34 -1.25 10.37
N GLU A 218 -9.60 -0.61 11.52
CA GLU A 218 -10.49 -1.13 12.56
C GLU A 218 -11.95 -1.27 12.08
N HIS A 219 -12.34 -0.57 11.02
CA HIS A 219 -13.66 -0.69 10.40
C HIS A 219 -13.82 -1.95 9.52
N PHE A 220 -12.74 -2.71 9.29
CA PHE A 220 -12.76 -3.90 8.43
C PHE A 220 -12.48 -5.18 9.22
N ASN A 221 -13.54 -5.93 9.56
CA ASN A 221 -13.43 -7.25 10.20
C ASN A 221 -12.58 -8.25 9.39
N SER A 222 -12.45 -8.07 8.08
CA SER A 222 -11.57 -8.89 7.24
C SER A 222 -10.08 -8.73 7.56
N LEU A 223 -9.68 -7.63 8.22
CA LEU A 223 -8.31 -7.31 8.58
C LEU A 223 -7.96 -7.64 10.04
N GLN A 224 -8.85 -8.31 10.77
CA GLN A 224 -8.66 -8.65 12.19
C GLN A 224 -7.42 -9.51 12.48
N TYR A 225 -6.88 -10.18 11.46
CA TYR A 225 -5.68 -11.03 11.55
C TYR A 225 -4.42 -10.35 11.00
N LEU A 226 -4.54 -9.20 10.34
CA LEU A 226 -3.38 -8.44 9.83
C LEU A 226 -2.82 -7.56 10.94
N SER A 227 -1.50 -7.62 11.14
CA SER A 227 -0.83 -6.78 12.13
C SER A 227 -1.01 -5.29 11.79
N PRO A 228 -1.26 -4.43 12.79
CA PRO A 228 -1.32 -2.98 12.60
C PRO A 228 0.08 -2.35 12.44
N ILE A 229 1.14 -3.13 12.20
CA ILE A 229 2.46 -2.57 11.92
C ILE A 229 2.37 -1.78 10.62
N TYR A 230 2.63 -0.49 10.70
CA TYR A 230 2.67 0.40 9.55
C TYR A 230 3.92 1.25 9.62
N SER A 231 4.88 0.92 8.75
CA SER A 231 6.17 1.62 8.66
C SER A 231 6.25 2.34 7.33
N LEU A 232 6.19 3.67 7.37
CA LEU A 232 6.21 4.47 6.14
C LEU A 232 7.52 4.30 5.38
N GLY A 233 7.39 3.93 4.10
CA GLY A 233 8.52 3.67 3.23
C GLY A 233 9.10 2.25 3.33
N HIS A 234 8.57 1.41 4.22
CA HIS A 234 9.00 0.03 4.41
C HIS A 234 7.81 -0.92 4.27
N CYS A 235 7.97 -1.95 3.45
CA CYS A 235 6.96 -2.98 3.30
C CYS A 235 6.75 -3.75 4.60
N HIS A 236 5.51 -4.19 4.83
CA HIS A 236 5.16 -5.02 5.97
C HIS A 236 6.02 -6.30 5.96
N PRO A 237 6.52 -6.75 7.12
CA PRO A 237 7.37 -7.95 7.21
C PRO A 237 6.76 -9.19 6.55
N LEU A 238 5.42 -9.31 6.57
CA LEU A 238 4.66 -10.37 5.89
C LEU A 238 4.97 -10.52 4.38
N ILE A 239 5.34 -9.43 3.70
CA ILE A 239 5.67 -9.44 2.26
C ILE A 239 7.15 -9.13 1.98
N SER A 240 7.92 -8.79 3.01
CA SER A 240 9.34 -8.47 2.91
C SER A 240 10.15 -9.77 2.96
N ILE A 241 10.31 -10.42 1.80
CA ILE A 241 11.18 -11.59 1.67
C ILE A 241 12.43 -11.19 0.89
N SER A 242 13.60 -11.36 1.52
CA SER A 242 14.90 -11.18 0.86
C SER A 242 15.30 -12.43 0.08
N THR A 243 14.56 -12.77 -0.97
CA THR A 243 14.89 -13.91 -1.84
C THR A 243 14.50 -13.66 -3.28
N SER A 244 15.32 -14.16 -4.20
CA SER A 244 15.01 -14.25 -5.63
C SER A 244 14.40 -15.60 -6.03
N ASP A 245 14.24 -16.55 -5.09
CA ASP A 245 13.68 -17.87 -5.41
C ASP A 245 12.18 -17.76 -5.77
N PRO A 246 11.79 -18.01 -7.04
CA PRO A 246 10.40 -17.92 -7.47
C PRO A 246 9.49 -18.89 -6.70
N LYS A 247 10.02 -20.03 -6.23
CA LYS A 247 9.24 -20.99 -5.44
C LYS A 247 8.86 -20.44 -4.08
N ILE A 248 9.67 -19.58 -3.48
CA ILE A 248 9.34 -18.92 -2.20
C ILE A 248 8.35 -17.78 -2.46
N ILE A 249 8.60 -16.97 -3.49
CA ILE A 249 7.72 -15.86 -3.88
C ILE A 249 6.30 -16.35 -4.18
N GLN A 250 6.14 -17.49 -4.87
CA GLN A 250 4.83 -18.09 -5.16
C GLN A 250 4.04 -18.53 -3.91
N LYS A 251 4.67 -18.60 -2.73
CA LYS A 251 4.00 -18.91 -1.46
C LYS A 251 3.36 -17.70 -0.81
N LEU A 252 3.73 -16.48 -1.23
CA LEU A 252 3.20 -15.23 -0.65
C LEU A 252 1.72 -14.99 -0.96
N PRO A 253 1.21 -15.15 -2.20
CA PRO A 253 -0.16 -14.72 -2.51
C PRO A 253 -1.24 -15.38 -1.63
N PRO A 254 -1.22 -16.70 -1.35
CA PRO A 254 -2.18 -17.30 -0.42
C PRO A 254 -2.09 -16.69 0.98
N ARG A 255 -0.88 -16.43 1.48
CA ARG A 255 -0.63 -15.85 2.80
C ARG A 255 -1.20 -14.44 2.91
N VAL A 256 -0.89 -13.57 1.93
CA VAL A 256 -1.38 -12.18 1.92
C VAL A 256 -2.91 -12.15 1.80
N LYS A 257 -3.50 -13.02 0.97
CA LYS A 257 -4.96 -13.13 0.84
C LYS A 257 -5.64 -13.60 2.13
N ILE A 258 -5.02 -14.52 2.86
CA ILE A 258 -5.53 -15.01 4.15
C ILE A 258 -5.46 -13.90 5.19
N ALA A 259 -4.32 -13.24 5.34
CA ALA A 259 -4.13 -12.17 6.32
C ALA A 259 -5.06 -10.97 6.07
N THR A 260 -5.40 -10.69 4.80
CA THR A 260 -6.32 -9.60 4.42
C THR A 260 -7.79 -10.03 4.35
N GLY A 261 -8.10 -11.30 4.63
CA GLY A 261 -9.47 -11.80 4.66
C GLY A 261 -10.13 -11.91 3.28
N VAL A 262 -9.37 -11.97 2.19
CA VAL A 262 -9.87 -12.11 0.81
C VAL A 262 -9.59 -13.49 0.20
N TYR A 263 -9.16 -14.44 1.02
CA TYR A 263 -8.93 -15.82 0.61
C TYR A 263 -10.26 -16.58 0.46
N ILE A 264 -10.55 -17.02 -0.76
CA ILE A 264 -11.86 -17.54 -1.16
C ILE A 264 -12.18 -18.92 -0.52
N LEU A 265 -12.89 -18.88 0.61
CA LEU A 265 -13.52 -20.03 1.28
C LEU A 265 -15.03 -20.11 0.96
N GLN A 266 -15.69 -21.23 1.21
CA GLN A 266 -17.14 -21.35 0.96
C GLN A 266 -17.97 -20.34 1.76
N SER A 267 -17.64 -20.11 3.04
CA SER A 267 -18.27 -19.06 3.86
C SER A 267 -18.23 -17.68 3.19
N GLN A 268 -17.06 -17.33 2.62
CA GLN A 268 -16.91 -16.07 1.90
C GLN A 268 -17.70 -16.04 0.59
N ARG A 269 -17.74 -17.17 -0.14
CA ARG A 269 -18.54 -17.27 -1.37
C ARG A 269 -20.03 -17.12 -1.07
N ALA A 270 -20.54 -17.80 -0.05
CA ALA A 270 -21.92 -17.69 0.41
C ALA A 270 -22.29 -16.25 0.78
N LYS A 271 -21.37 -15.52 1.43
CA LYS A 271 -21.62 -14.13 1.86
C LYS A 271 -21.68 -13.12 0.70
N TYR A 272 -20.89 -13.31 -0.36
CA TYR A 272 -20.69 -12.28 -1.39
C TYR A 272 -21.21 -12.65 -2.79
N ASN A 273 -21.66 -13.89 -3.00
CA ASN A 273 -22.24 -14.29 -4.27
C ASN A 273 -23.73 -13.91 -4.32
N SER A 274 -24.23 -13.51 -5.49
CA SER A 274 -25.66 -13.22 -5.67
C SER A 274 -26.51 -14.49 -5.60
N ASN A 275 -25.93 -15.61 -6.01
CA ASN A 275 -26.60 -16.91 -5.99
C ASN A 275 -26.36 -17.59 -4.64
N ALA A 276 -27.36 -18.35 -4.16
CA ALA A 276 -27.20 -19.18 -2.98
C ALA A 276 -26.04 -20.16 -3.17
N VAL A 277 -25.01 -20.02 -2.34
CA VAL A 277 -23.87 -20.94 -2.26
C VAL A 277 -23.90 -21.57 -0.88
N ASP A 278 -23.82 -22.90 -0.83
CA ASP A 278 -23.69 -23.64 0.42
C ASP A 278 -22.35 -23.29 1.11
N PRO A 279 -22.36 -22.73 2.34
CA PRO A 279 -21.15 -22.36 3.07
C PRO A 279 -20.36 -23.58 3.59
N THR A 280 -20.91 -24.79 3.47
CA THR A 280 -20.31 -26.04 3.97
C THR A 280 -18.98 -26.37 3.28
N CYS A 281 -18.00 -26.82 4.06
CA CYS A 281 -16.70 -27.24 3.58
C CYS A 281 -16.80 -28.36 2.55
N GLN A 282 -16.37 -28.08 1.32
CA GLN A 282 -16.38 -29.03 0.22
C GLN A 282 -15.44 -30.22 0.43
N LEU A 283 -14.47 -30.12 1.35
CA LEU A 283 -13.49 -31.18 1.62
C LEU A 283 -13.96 -32.21 2.64
N CYS A 284 -14.53 -31.76 3.77
CA CYS A 284 -14.90 -32.65 4.88
C CYS A 284 -16.40 -32.77 5.09
N LYS A 285 -17.21 -31.83 4.55
CA LYS A 285 -18.67 -31.78 4.70
C LYS A 285 -19.19 -31.65 6.14
N ASN A 286 -18.32 -31.41 7.13
CA ASN A 286 -18.65 -31.42 8.56
C ASN A 286 -19.00 -30.03 9.14
N GLY A 287 -19.32 -29.04 8.30
CA GLY A 287 -19.69 -27.69 8.75
C GLY A 287 -19.19 -26.57 7.82
N GLU A 288 -19.44 -25.32 8.22
CA GLU A 288 -19.06 -24.13 7.44
C GLU A 288 -17.55 -23.99 7.24
N GLU A 289 -17.11 -23.71 6.00
CA GLU A 289 -15.71 -23.45 5.68
C GLU A 289 -15.29 -22.03 6.10
N THR A 290 -15.18 -21.79 7.40
CA THR A 290 -14.58 -20.56 7.95
C THR A 290 -13.05 -20.62 7.90
N LEU A 291 -12.39 -19.50 8.19
CA LEU A 291 -10.92 -19.48 8.32
C LEU A 291 -10.44 -20.39 9.46
N SER A 292 -11.15 -20.39 10.59
CA SER A 292 -10.89 -21.31 11.71
C SER A 292 -10.99 -22.76 11.27
N HIS A 293 -12.06 -23.10 10.53
CA HIS A 293 -12.22 -24.45 9.98
C HIS A 293 -11.05 -24.84 9.07
N PHE A 294 -10.74 -23.99 8.08
CA PHE A 294 -9.67 -24.25 7.12
C PHE A 294 -8.30 -24.39 7.77
N LEU A 295 -7.96 -23.51 8.73
CA LEU A 295 -6.63 -23.45 9.32
C LEU A 295 -6.44 -24.35 10.54
N LEU A 296 -7.50 -24.73 11.27
CA LEU A 296 -7.38 -25.39 12.58
C LEU A 296 -8.14 -26.73 12.69
N THR A 297 -9.32 -26.89 12.07
CA THR A 297 -10.21 -28.03 12.39
C THR A 297 -10.65 -28.91 11.23
N CYS A 298 -10.35 -28.56 9.97
CA CYS A 298 -10.74 -29.38 8.80
C CYS A 298 -10.03 -30.74 8.80
N VAL A 299 -10.79 -31.81 9.07
CA VAL A 299 -10.29 -33.18 9.25
C VAL A 299 -9.53 -33.69 8.02
N THR A 300 -10.01 -33.36 6.81
CA THR A 300 -9.36 -33.74 5.54
C THR A 300 -7.97 -33.13 5.38
N LEU A 301 -7.68 -32.02 6.07
CA LEU A 301 -6.38 -31.33 6.03
C LEU A 301 -5.48 -31.67 7.23
N ASP A 302 -5.93 -32.51 8.17
CA ASP A 302 -5.22 -32.83 9.42
C ASP A 302 -3.81 -33.36 9.19
N ALA A 303 -3.67 -34.32 8.26
CA ALA A 303 -2.41 -35.01 7.98
C ALA A 303 -1.29 -34.03 7.57
N VAL A 304 -1.65 -32.94 6.86
CA VAL A 304 -0.71 -31.89 6.47
C VAL A 304 -0.57 -30.83 7.56
N ARG A 305 -1.67 -30.50 8.25
CA ARG A 305 -1.74 -29.43 9.24
C ARG A 305 -0.98 -29.76 10.52
N LYS A 306 -1.34 -30.87 11.19
CA LYS A 306 -0.94 -31.18 12.57
C LYS A 306 0.58 -31.11 12.79
N PRO A 307 1.44 -31.76 11.97
CA PRO A 307 2.88 -31.76 12.20
C PRO A 307 3.52 -30.36 12.12
N ILE A 308 3.00 -29.49 11.24
CA ILE A 308 3.53 -28.14 11.07
C ILE A 308 2.98 -27.21 12.17
N LEU A 309 1.70 -27.38 12.52
CA LEU A 309 1.05 -26.59 13.56
C LEU A 309 1.71 -26.82 14.93
N GLU A 310 2.00 -28.07 15.30
CA GLU A 310 2.72 -28.40 16.52
C GLU A 310 4.12 -27.75 16.55
N LYS A 311 4.81 -27.73 15.41
CA LYS A 311 6.12 -27.06 15.28
C LYS A 311 6.01 -25.54 15.45
N ILE A 312 4.97 -24.93 14.87
CA ILE A 312 4.67 -23.49 15.01
C ILE A 312 4.40 -23.16 16.48
N VAL A 313 3.51 -23.90 17.15
CA VAL A 313 3.17 -23.70 18.56
C VAL A 313 4.40 -23.85 19.45
N ARG A 314 5.21 -24.90 19.24
CA ARG A 314 6.45 -25.11 20.00
C ARG A 314 7.46 -23.98 19.79
N THR A 315 7.59 -23.50 18.55
CA THR A 315 8.50 -22.40 18.20
C THR A 315 8.01 -21.09 18.81
N ALA A 316 6.71 -20.80 18.74
CA ALA A 316 6.10 -19.63 19.35
C ALA A 316 6.28 -19.62 20.87
N GLY A 317 6.03 -20.74 21.56
CA GLY A 317 6.24 -20.85 23.01
C GLY A 317 7.69 -20.57 23.44
N ARG A 318 8.69 -20.90 22.58
CA ARG A 318 10.10 -20.55 22.83
C ARG A 318 10.41 -19.08 22.58
N ILE A 319 9.78 -18.45 21.58
CA ILE A 319 10.06 -17.06 21.21
C ILE A 319 9.39 -16.09 22.17
N PHE A 320 8.15 -16.37 22.59
CA PHE A 320 7.36 -15.45 23.39
C PHE A 320 7.46 -15.70 24.89
N SER A 321 8.14 -16.76 25.33
CA SER A 321 8.22 -17.19 26.74
C SER A 321 6.85 -17.37 27.41
N GLU A 322 5.78 -17.43 26.62
CA GLU A 322 4.43 -17.68 27.10
C GLU A 322 4.24 -19.20 27.19
N SER A 323 4.18 -19.70 28.43
CA SER A 323 3.81 -21.08 28.76
C SER A 323 2.31 -21.36 28.57
N ASN A 324 1.53 -20.37 28.13
CA ASN A 324 0.09 -20.46 28.03
C ASN A 324 -0.38 -21.06 26.71
N ARG A 325 -1.43 -21.88 26.83
CA ARG A 325 -2.15 -22.45 25.69
C ARG A 325 -2.77 -21.31 24.88
N LEU A 326 -2.23 -21.05 23.69
CA LEU A 326 -2.84 -20.13 22.74
C LEU A 326 -4.27 -20.58 22.45
N ASN A 327 -5.25 -19.69 22.63
CA ASN A 327 -6.61 -19.97 22.21
C ASN A 327 -6.72 -19.98 20.68
N ASN A 328 -7.86 -20.43 20.14
CA ASN A 328 -8.02 -20.54 18.68
C ASN A 328 -7.84 -19.19 17.94
N ILE A 329 -8.25 -18.08 18.55
CA ILE A 329 -8.15 -16.75 17.92
C ILE A 329 -6.68 -16.30 17.87
N GLU A 330 -5.95 -16.48 18.96
CA GLU A 330 -4.51 -16.21 19.06
C GLU A 330 -3.74 -17.06 18.05
N LEU A 331 -4.07 -18.35 17.97
CA LEU A 331 -3.44 -19.26 17.02
C LEU A 331 -3.71 -18.84 15.56
N LEU A 332 -4.92 -18.37 15.25
CA LEU A 332 -5.22 -17.80 13.93
C LEU A 332 -4.40 -16.54 13.63
N ARG A 333 -4.32 -15.61 14.58
CA ARG A 333 -3.49 -14.40 14.45
C ARG A 333 -2.03 -14.75 14.21
N LEU A 334 -1.49 -15.68 14.99
CA LEU A 334 -0.12 -16.17 14.88
C LEU A 334 0.19 -16.78 13.50
N ILE A 335 -0.69 -17.64 12.99
CA ILE A 335 -0.49 -18.31 11.69
C ILE A 335 -0.61 -17.31 10.53
N CYS A 336 -1.63 -16.44 10.58
CA CYS A 336 -1.89 -15.47 9.52
C CYS A 336 -0.80 -14.41 9.43
N ASP A 337 -0.45 -13.83 10.57
CA ASP A 337 0.55 -12.76 10.69
C ASP A 337 1.21 -12.79 12.09
N PRO A 338 2.36 -13.50 12.23
CA PRO A 338 3.02 -13.66 13.52
C PRO A 338 3.58 -12.34 14.07
N TYR A 339 3.66 -11.29 13.24
CA TYR A 339 4.13 -9.98 13.67
C TYR A 339 3.09 -9.21 14.49
N ASN A 340 1.86 -9.72 14.64
CA ASN A 340 0.91 -9.19 15.64
C ASN A 340 1.48 -9.19 17.06
N TYR A 341 2.39 -10.12 17.35
CA TYR A 341 3.03 -10.30 18.64
C TYR A 341 4.30 -9.44 18.81
N CYS A 342 4.63 -8.56 17.85
CA CYS A 342 5.80 -7.69 17.92
C CYS A 342 5.55 -6.35 18.64
N LYS A 343 4.33 -6.03 19.07
CA LYS A 343 3.94 -4.65 19.45
C LYS A 343 4.84 -3.97 20.50
N ASN A 344 5.49 -4.72 21.40
CA ASN A 344 6.31 -4.19 22.51
C ASN A 344 7.67 -4.88 22.67
N ASN A 345 8.10 -5.66 21.67
CA ASN A 345 9.17 -6.64 21.85
C ASN A 345 10.50 -6.18 21.26
N SER A 346 11.60 -6.66 21.83
CA SER A 346 12.98 -6.32 21.41
C SER A 346 13.25 -6.73 19.95
N ASP A 347 14.21 -6.07 19.29
CA ASP A 347 14.64 -6.38 17.92
C ASP A 347 14.99 -7.87 17.73
N GLN A 348 15.44 -8.53 18.80
CA GLN A 348 15.73 -9.97 18.83
C GLN A 348 14.47 -10.83 18.57
N ILE A 349 13.33 -10.45 19.13
CA ILE A 349 12.06 -11.18 18.92
C ILE A 349 11.61 -11.02 17.46
N PHE A 350 11.75 -9.81 16.90
CA PHE A 350 11.44 -9.57 15.50
C PHE A 350 12.31 -10.42 14.56
N ASP A 351 13.60 -10.52 14.84
CA ASP A 351 14.53 -11.35 14.07
C ASP A 351 14.19 -12.85 14.18
N ASN A 352 13.90 -13.34 15.39
CA ASN A 352 13.45 -14.72 15.63
C ASN A 352 12.16 -15.05 14.88
N ILE A 353 11.18 -14.13 14.89
CA ILE A 353 9.94 -14.31 14.13
C ILE A 353 10.26 -14.41 12.64
N SER A 354 11.05 -13.48 12.11
CA SER A 354 11.35 -13.39 10.68
C SER A 354 12.16 -14.60 10.17
N LYS A 355 13.12 -15.08 10.96
CA LYS A 355 14.01 -16.18 10.55
C LYS A 355 13.42 -17.57 10.80
N ILE A 356 12.62 -17.75 11.86
CA ILE A 356 12.23 -19.08 12.34
C ILE A 356 10.72 -19.33 12.19
N LEU A 357 9.89 -18.44 12.73
CA LEU A 357 8.45 -18.66 12.86
C LEU A 357 7.69 -18.35 11.56
N GLU A 358 7.99 -17.21 10.96
CA GLU A 358 7.35 -16.74 9.72
C GLU A 358 7.50 -17.77 8.58
N PRO A 359 8.69 -18.37 8.32
CA PRO A 359 8.82 -19.36 7.26
C PRO A 359 7.98 -20.61 7.48
N GLN A 360 7.78 -21.03 8.74
CA GLN A 360 6.92 -22.16 9.10
C GLN A 360 5.45 -21.84 8.81
N CYS A 361 4.98 -20.67 9.24
CA CYS A 361 3.62 -20.21 8.98
C CYS A 361 3.35 -20.10 7.47
N ARG A 362 4.28 -19.49 6.71
CA ARG A 362 4.19 -19.41 5.24
C ARG A 362 4.16 -20.79 4.59
N LYS A 363 5.00 -21.73 5.05
CA LYS A 363 5.01 -23.12 4.55
C LYS A 363 3.66 -23.81 4.80
N MET A 364 3.12 -23.68 6.02
CA MET A 364 1.81 -24.25 6.38
C MET A 364 0.70 -23.74 5.46
N LEU A 365 0.55 -22.41 5.36
CA LEU A 365 -0.51 -21.79 4.56
C LEU A 365 -0.43 -22.19 3.08
N HIS A 366 0.78 -22.25 2.52
CA HIS A 366 0.97 -22.69 1.15
C HIS A 366 0.62 -24.17 0.96
N LEU A 367 1.03 -25.06 1.87
CA LEU A 367 0.71 -26.49 1.78
C LEU A 367 -0.78 -26.77 1.95
N LEU A 368 -1.46 -26.06 2.86
CA LEU A 368 -2.92 -26.16 3.00
C LEU A 368 -3.63 -25.66 1.73
N HIS A 369 -3.18 -24.54 1.18
CA HIS A 369 -3.70 -24.01 -0.08
C HIS A 369 -3.56 -25.00 -1.23
N THR A 370 -2.36 -25.53 -1.47
CA THR A 370 -2.13 -26.47 -2.59
C THR A 370 -2.87 -27.80 -2.37
N THR A 371 -2.90 -28.31 -1.14
CA THR A 371 -3.63 -29.55 -0.80
C THR A 371 -5.13 -29.38 -1.03
N ARG A 372 -5.72 -28.28 -0.55
CA ARG A 372 -7.14 -27.97 -0.79
C ARG A 372 -7.45 -27.92 -2.29
N TYR A 373 -6.65 -27.21 -3.08
CA TYR A 373 -6.89 -27.09 -4.52
C TYR A 373 -6.78 -28.44 -5.23
N ARG A 374 -5.79 -29.26 -4.87
CA ARG A 374 -5.64 -30.63 -5.38
C ARG A 374 -6.87 -31.49 -5.08
N LEU A 375 -7.34 -31.48 -3.83
CA LEU A 375 -8.48 -32.29 -3.40
C LEU A 375 -9.81 -31.83 -4.02
N LEU A 376 -9.93 -30.53 -4.36
CA LEU A 376 -11.10 -30.01 -5.07
C LEU A 376 -11.06 -30.24 -6.60
N GLY A 377 -10.03 -30.93 -7.11
CA GLY A 377 -9.85 -31.09 -8.56
C GLY A 377 -9.57 -29.77 -9.31
N LEU A 378 -9.26 -28.70 -8.56
CA LEU A 378 -8.92 -27.39 -9.12
C LEU A 378 -7.44 -27.41 -9.50
N ASP A 379 -7.09 -28.13 -10.58
CA ASP A 379 -5.71 -28.23 -11.02
C ASP A 379 -5.14 -26.82 -11.26
N THR A 380 -4.03 -26.53 -10.58
CA THR A 380 -3.26 -25.29 -10.72
C THR A 380 -2.93 -24.97 -12.18
N LYS A 381 -2.78 -25.99 -13.05
CA LYS A 381 -2.58 -25.78 -14.49
C LYS A 381 -3.82 -25.19 -15.19
N GLN A 382 -5.02 -25.61 -14.83
CA GLN A 382 -6.26 -25.03 -15.38
C GLN A 382 -6.48 -23.60 -14.90
N LEU A 383 -6.11 -23.29 -13.65
CA LEU A 383 -6.16 -21.92 -13.13
C LEU A 383 -5.16 -20.99 -13.83
N LYS A 384 -3.99 -21.49 -14.22
CA LYS A 384 -3.03 -20.72 -15.03
C LYS A 384 -3.57 -20.41 -16.43
N LYS A 385 -4.33 -21.31 -17.06
CA LYS A 385 -4.98 -21.05 -18.35
C LYS A 385 -6.07 -19.97 -18.24
N ARG A 386 -6.87 -20.00 -17.17
CA ARG A 386 -7.97 -19.01 -16.96
C ARG A 386 -7.51 -17.59 -16.64
N ARG A 387 -6.25 -17.38 -16.21
CA ARG A 387 -5.70 -16.04 -15.91
C ARG A 387 -5.03 -15.35 -17.10
N LYS A 388 -4.83 -16.06 -18.23
CA LYS A 388 -4.27 -15.50 -19.46
C LYS A 388 -5.33 -14.88 -20.38
N VAL A 389 -6.59 -14.93 -19.97
CA VAL A 389 -7.75 -14.24 -20.56
C VAL A 389 -8.10 -13.10 -19.62
#